data_AF-A0A2Z6D3A8-F1
#
_entry.id   AF-A0A2Z6D3A8-F1
#
_cell.length_a   1.000
_cell.length_b   1.000
_cell.length_c   1.000
_cell.angle_alpha   90.00
_cell.angle_beta   90.00
_cell.angle_gamma   90.00
#
_symmetry.space_group_name_H-M   'P 1'
#
loop_
_entity.id
_entity.type
_entity.pdbx_description
1 polymer ?
#
loop_
_entity_poly.entity_id
_entity_poly.type
_entity_poly.pdbx_seq_one_letter_code
_entity_poly.pdbx_strand_id
1 'polypeptide(L)' 'MAKVVDCYVERTAARLLRSLKGSGGSLPLHRIQFSQTIIQYLLDKKLVQIKNTGHGFLLAVVEKF' A
#
# COMPACT_ATOMS: atom_id res chain seq x y z
N MET A 1 -14.10 19.68 6.63
CA MET A 1 -14.28 18.28 6.19
C MET A 1 -13.00 17.58 5.73
N ALA A 2 -12.02 18.24 5.11
CA ALA A 2 -10.83 17.58 4.51
C ALA A 2 -9.92 16.84 5.53
N LYS A 3 -9.70 17.41 6.72
CA LYS A 3 -8.74 16.87 7.72
C LYS A 3 -9.11 15.48 8.26
N VAL A 4 -10.40 15.14 8.32
CA VAL A 4 -10.87 13.87 8.91
C VAL A 4 -10.67 12.71 7.94
N VAL A 5 -10.89 12.97 6.64
CA VAL A 5 -10.65 11.99 5.57
C VAL A 5 -9.17 11.64 5.50
N ASP A 6 -8.30 12.65 5.65
CA ASP A 6 -6.84 12.46 5.70
C ASP A 6 -6.42 11.52 6.83
N CYS A 7 -6.91 11.75 8.06
CA CYS A 7 -6.58 10.89 9.20
C CYS A 7 -7.04 9.43 9.03
N TYR A 8 -8.18 9.18 8.40
CA TYR A 8 -8.64 7.81 8.12
C TYR A 8 -7.75 7.12 7.08
N VAL A 9 -7.43 7.82 5.99
CA VAL A 9 -6.55 7.30 4.93
C VAL A 9 -5.17 7.02 5.49
N GLU A 10 -4.60 7.93 6.27
CA GLU A 10 -3.30 7.75 6.92
C GLU A 10 -3.25 6.54 7.85
N ARG A 11 -4.23 6.41 8.76
CA ARG A 11 -4.30 5.27 9.68
C ARG A 11 -4.42 3.94 8.94
N THR A 12 -5.22 3.92 7.89
CA THR A 12 -5.49 2.70 7.14
C THR A 12 -4.33 2.35 6.19
N ALA A 13 -3.67 3.35 5.61
CA ALA A 13 -2.42 3.21 4.87
C ALA A 13 -1.29 2.65 5.76
N ALA A 14 -1.18 3.12 7.00
CA ALA A 14 -0.23 2.60 7.97
C ALA A 14 -0.51 1.12 8.32
N ARG A 15 -1.78 0.71 8.40
CA ARG A 15 -2.16 -0.70 8.59
C ARG A 15 -1.76 -1.57 7.40
N LEU A 16 -2.02 -1.11 6.18
CA LEU A 16 -1.60 -1.81 4.96
C LEU A 16 -0.08 -1.95 4.91
N LEU A 17 0.68 -0.89 5.19
CA LEU A 17 2.14 -0.95 5.27
C LEU A 17 2.64 -1.94 6.31
N ARG A 18 2.04 -1.96 7.51
CA ARG A 18 2.42 -2.91 8.56
C ARG A 18 2.14 -4.34 8.13
N SER A 19 0.99 -4.60 7.48
CA SER A 19 0.64 -5.92 6.95
C SER A 19 1.60 -6.37 5.84
N LEU A 20 1.96 -5.47 4.93
CA LEU A 20 2.98 -5.70 3.91
C LEU A 20 4.34 -6.04 4.53
N LYS A 21 4.81 -5.28 5.53
CA LYS A 21 6.06 -5.59 6.24
C LYS A 21 6.01 -6.95 6.95
N GLY A 22 4.88 -7.28 7.59
CA GLY A 22 4.68 -8.57 8.24
C GLY A 22 4.60 -9.78 7.28
N SER A 23 4.35 -9.54 5.99
CA SER A 23 4.26 -10.58 4.95
C SER A 23 5.53 -10.69 4.09
N GLY A 24 6.64 -10.10 4.53
CA GLY A 24 7.91 -10.14 3.79
C GLY A 24 8.07 -9.03 2.76
N GLY A 25 7.29 -7.94 2.89
CA GLY A 25 7.47 -6.72 2.11
C GLY A 25 6.79 -6.72 0.74
N SER A 26 6.08 -7.78 0.35
CA SER A 26 5.31 -7.79 -0.91
C SER A 26 4.06 -8.65 -0.85
N LEU A 27 2.98 -8.19 -1.49
CA LEU A 27 1.70 -8.90 -1.59
C LEU A 27 1.07 -8.76 -2.97
N PRO A 28 0.36 -9.78 -3.48
CA PRO A 28 -0.38 -9.66 -4.73
C PRO A 28 -1.51 -8.65 -4.62
N LEU A 29 -1.62 -7.76 -5.60
CA LEU A 29 -2.58 -6.65 -5.58
C LEU A 29 -4.03 -7.14 -5.56
N HIS A 30 -4.32 -8.28 -6.18
CA HIS A 30 -5.64 -8.93 -6.14
C HIS A 30 -5.99 -9.55 -4.77
N ARG A 31 -5.00 -9.79 -3.89
CA ARG A 31 -5.22 -10.27 -2.51
C ARG A 31 -5.40 -9.11 -1.52
N ILE A 32 -5.15 -7.88 -1.94
CA ILE A 32 -5.24 -6.70 -1.07
C ILE A 32 -6.71 -6.30 -0.98
N GLN A 33 -7.30 -6.50 0.20
CA GLN A 33 -8.69 -6.10 0.49
C GLN A 33 -8.84 -4.60 0.85
N PHE A 34 -7.85 -3.78 0.50
CA PHE A 34 -7.87 -2.34 0.78
C PHE A 34 -8.36 -1.56 -0.43
N SER A 35 -9.04 -0.44 -0.17
CA SER A 35 -9.53 0.45 -1.22
C SER A 35 -8.39 0.99 -2.08
N GLN A 36 -8.65 1.14 -3.39
CA GLN A 36 -7.69 1.69 -4.35
C GLN A 36 -7.14 3.06 -3.94
N THR A 37 -7.97 3.91 -3.30
CA THR A 37 -7.55 5.22 -2.79
C THR A 37 -6.38 5.13 -1.81
N ILE A 38 -6.34 4.10 -0.97
CA ILE A 38 -5.28 3.89 0.03
C ILE A 38 -4.00 3.40 -0.65
N ILE A 39 -4.14 2.52 -1.63
CA ILE A 39 -3.01 2.05 -2.44
C ILE A 39 -2.41 3.22 -3.21
N GLN A 40 -3.24 4.06 -3.85
CA GLN A 40 -2.80 5.27 -4.54
C GLN A 40 -2.11 6.26 -3.58
N TYR A 41 -2.64 6.47 -2.39
CA TYR A 41 -2.02 7.32 -1.39
C TYR A 41 -0.61 6.84 -1.00
N LEU A 42 -0.43 5.53 -0.82
CA LEU A 42 0.89 4.95 -0.52
C LEU A 42 1.87 5.02 -1.70
N LEU A 43 1.36 4.89 -2.92
CA LEU A 43 2.14 5.05 -4.15
C LEU A 43 2.60 6.50 -4.35
N ASP A 44 1.70 7.46 -4.12
CA ASP A 44 2.00 8.90 -4.18
C ASP A 44 3.08 9.28 -3.17
N LYS A 45 2.97 8.78 -1.93
CA LYS A 45 4.01 8.94 -0.90
C LYS A 45 5.29 8.12 -1.16
N LYS A 46 5.36 7.35 -2.25
CA LYS A 46 6.51 6.49 -2.62
C LYS A 46 6.91 5.52 -1.51
N LEU A 47 5.95 5.05 -0.71
CA LEU A 47 6.17 4.07 0.36
C LEU A 47 6.00 2.63 -0.14
N VAL A 48 5.25 2.47 -1.23
CA VAL A 48 5.06 1.20 -1.93
C VAL A 48 5.27 1.41 -3.42
N GLN A 49 5.49 0.32 -4.13
CA GLN A 49 5.65 0.26 -5.58
C GLN A 49 4.86 -0.93 -6.12
N ILE A 50 4.36 -0.81 -7.34
CA ILE A 50 3.75 -1.93 -8.04
C ILE A 50 4.82 -2.59 -8.90
N LYS A 51 5.03 -3.90 -8.71
CA LYS A 51 5.88 -4.74 -9.55
C LYS A 51 4.99 -5.63 -10.42
N ASN A 52 5.25 -5.62 -11.72
CA ASN A 52 4.64 -6.57 -12.64
C ASN A 52 5.53 -7.83 -12.72
N THR A 53 4.96 -9.00 -12.46
CA THR A 53 5.68 -10.28 -12.50
C THR A 53 5.36 -11.13 -13.74
N GLY A 54 4.62 -10.58 -14.71
CA GLY A 54 4.13 -11.32 -15.88
C GLY A 54 2.89 -12.18 -15.60
N HIS A 55 2.71 -12.63 -14.35
CA HIS A 55 1.52 -13.35 -13.89
C HIS A 55 0.55 -12.47 -13.06
N GLY A 56 0.89 -11.19 -12.87
CA GLY A 56 0.05 -10.22 -12.16
C GLY A 56 0.84 -9.06 -11.58
N PHE A 57 0.14 -8.29 -10.75
CA PHE A 57 0.71 -7.13 -10.05
C PHE A 57 0.95 -7.48 -8.57
N LEU A 58 2.16 -7.21 -8.10
CA LEU A 58 2.52 -7.25 -6.69
C LEU A 58 2.67 -5.83 -6.18
N LEU A 59 2.09 -5.52 -5.02
CA LEU A 59 2.40 -4.33 -4.25
C LEU A 59 3.57 -4.67 -3.32
N ALA A 60 4.69 -3.98 -3.47
CA ALA A 60 5.88 -4.16 -2.64
C ALA A 60 6.18 -2.88 -1.86
N VAL A 61 6.66 -2.99 -0.64
CA VAL A 61 7.17 -1.86 0.13
C VAL A 61 8.45 -1.35 -0.54
N VAL A 62 8.59 -0.04 -0.63
CA VAL A 62 9.86 0.59 -0.99
C VAL A 62 10.64 0.73 0.30
N GLU A 63 11.52 -0.23 0.58
CA GLU A 63 12.53 -0.02 1.61
C GLU A 63 13.47 1.07 1.11
N LYS A 64 13.34 2.26 1.68
CA LYS A 64 14.40 3.26 1.59
C LYS A 64 15.55 2.74 2.46
N PHE A 65 16.58 2.21 1.81
CA PHE A 65 17.88 1.96 2.41
C PHE A 65 18.50 3.27 2.89
#